data_AF-A0A2V7GM63-F1
#
_entry.id   AF-A0A2V7GM63-F1
#
_cell.length_a   1.000
_cell.length_b   1.000
_cell.length_c   1.000
_cell.angle_alpha   90.00
_cell.angle_beta   90.00
_cell.angle_gamma   90.00
#
_symmetry.space_group_name_H-M   'P 1'
#
loop_
_entity.id
_entity.type
_entity.pdbx_description
1 polymer ?
#
loop_
_entity_poly.entity_id
_entity_poly.type
_entity_poly.pdbx_seq_one_letter_code
_entity_poly.pdbx_strand_id
1 'polypeptide(L)'
;VTGVDVVQQQIRIAAGEKLGLRQRDIVTRGHAIECRINAEDPFKFTPSPGRITAWHAPGGPGVRVDSHAYAGYFVPPHYDSMIGKLICYGDSRSQAIARMRIALSEMVVEGILSNIPLHRELMLDEKFIQGGTSIHYLEKRLAAILAPRS
;
A
#
# COMPACT_ATOMS: atom_id res chain seq x y z
N VAL A 1 -6.65 2.94 -12.09
CA VAL A 1 -6.83 4.16 -12.92
C VAL A 1 -7.29 3.87 -14.35
N THR A 2 -6.96 2.72 -14.95
CA THR A 2 -7.38 2.36 -16.32
C THR A 2 -8.70 1.59 -16.38
N GLY A 3 -9.16 1.03 -15.27
CA GLY A 3 -10.32 0.12 -15.23
C GLY A 3 -10.05 -1.27 -15.81
N VAL A 4 -8.83 -1.54 -16.26
CA VAL A 4 -8.44 -2.84 -16.84
C VAL A 4 -8.04 -3.81 -15.73
N ASP A 5 -8.68 -4.98 -15.71
CA ASP A 5 -8.23 -6.12 -14.91
C ASP A 5 -7.13 -6.88 -15.67
N VAL A 6 -5.89 -6.66 -15.26
CA VAL A 6 -4.71 -7.27 -15.90
C VAL A 6 -4.68 -8.80 -15.69
N VAL A 7 -5.13 -9.31 -14.54
CA VAL A 7 -5.13 -10.76 -14.26
C VAL A 7 -6.14 -11.46 -15.17
N GLN A 8 -7.32 -10.87 -15.34
CA GLN A 8 -8.31 -11.38 -16.28
C GLN A 8 -7.77 -11.38 -17.72
N GLN A 9 -7.10 -10.30 -18.15
CA GLN A 9 -6.50 -10.26 -19.49
C GLN A 9 -5.41 -11.32 -19.66
N GLN A 10 -4.58 -11.56 -18.64
CA GLN A 10 -3.56 -12.62 -18.67
C GLN A 10 -4.18 -14.00 -18.88
N ILE A 11 -5.26 -14.32 -18.16
CA ILE A 11 -5.95 -15.61 -18.31
C ILE A 11 -6.53 -15.78 -19.72
N ARG A 12 -7.19 -14.75 -20.25
CA ARG A 12 -7.76 -14.78 -21.62
C ARG A 12 -6.69 -15.00 -22.68
N ILE A 13 -5.59 -14.27 -22.59
CA ILE A 13 -4.46 -14.42 -23.52
C ILE A 13 -3.85 -15.81 -23.41
N ALA A 14 -3.67 -16.33 -22.20
CA ALA A 14 -3.16 -17.68 -21.97
C ALA A 14 -4.10 -18.77 -22.53
N ALA A 15 -5.42 -18.52 -22.58
CA ALA A 15 -6.40 -19.38 -23.22
C ALA A 15 -6.44 -19.26 -24.75
N GLY A 16 -5.56 -18.46 -25.37
CA GLY A 16 -5.48 -18.25 -26.81
C GLY A 16 -6.37 -17.14 -27.35
N GLU A 17 -7.07 -16.38 -26.50
CA GLU A 17 -7.82 -15.21 -26.93
C GLU A 17 -6.87 -14.07 -27.36
N LYS A 18 -7.31 -13.25 -28.32
CA LYS A 18 -6.57 -12.04 -28.71
C LYS A 18 -6.76 -10.94 -27.66
N LEU A 19 -5.75 -10.09 -27.49
CA LEU A 19 -5.89 -8.86 -26.69
C LEU A 19 -6.94 -7.95 -27.36
N GLY A 20 -8.12 -7.86 -26.74
CA GLY A 20 -9.24 -7.06 -27.25
C GLY A 20 -9.09 -5.55 -27.04
N LEU A 21 -8.08 -5.11 -26.31
CA LEU A 21 -7.81 -3.71 -26.00
C LEU A 21 -6.84 -3.11 -27.02
N ARG A 22 -7.21 -1.98 -27.60
CA ARG A 22 -6.32 -1.13 -28.41
C ARG A 22 -5.78 0.00 -27.56
N GLN A 23 -4.66 0.60 -27.99
CA GLN A 23 -4.05 1.72 -27.26
C GLN A 23 -5.04 2.87 -26.99
N ARG A 24 -5.93 3.17 -27.93
CA ARG A 24 -6.96 4.22 -27.80
C ARG A 24 -8.07 3.89 -26.79
N ASP A 25 -8.22 2.63 -26.42
CA ASP A 25 -9.22 2.18 -25.44
C ASP A 25 -8.68 2.35 -24.00
N ILE A 26 -7.37 2.54 -23.84
CA ILE A 26 -6.71 2.74 -22.55
C ILE A 26 -6.82 4.20 -22.14
N VAL A 27 -7.80 4.49 -21.28
CA VAL A 27 -8.00 5.82 -20.70
C VAL A 27 -7.63 5.80 -19.22
N THR A 28 -6.68 6.65 -18.82
CA THR A 28 -6.35 6.86 -17.41
C THR A 28 -7.27 7.92 -16.80
N ARG A 29 -7.99 7.57 -15.74
CA ARG A 29 -8.84 8.50 -14.98
C ARG A 29 -8.48 8.48 -13.51
N GLY A 30 -8.41 9.67 -12.91
CA GLY A 30 -8.08 9.85 -11.50
C GLY A 30 -6.66 9.40 -11.13
N HIS A 31 -6.46 9.12 -9.85
CA HIS A 31 -5.18 8.71 -9.26
C HIS A 31 -5.39 7.50 -8.35
N ALA A 32 -4.39 6.64 -8.28
CA ALA A 32 -4.32 5.56 -7.31
C ALA A 32 -2.99 5.61 -6.56
N ILE A 33 -3.02 5.25 -5.28
CA ILE A 33 -1.84 5.12 -4.41
C ILE A 33 -1.92 3.75 -3.76
N GLU A 34 -0.80 3.03 -3.76
CA GLU A 34 -0.64 1.74 -3.09
C GLU A 34 0.40 1.85 -1.98
N CYS A 35 0.07 1.30 -0.82
CA CYS A 35 1.01 1.03 0.27
C CYS A 35 1.16 -0.49 0.42
N ARG A 36 2.41 -0.99 0.35
CA ARG A 36 2.75 -2.37 0.77
C ARG A 36 2.74 -2.42 2.29
N ILE A 37 1.83 -3.20 2.86
CA ILE A 37 1.76 -3.43 4.29
C ILE A 37 2.64 -4.64 4.60
N ASN A 38 3.72 -4.38 5.32
CA ASN A 38 4.72 -5.39 5.66
C ASN A 38 4.76 -5.61 7.18
N ALA A 39 5.01 -6.86 7.57
CA ALA A 39 5.34 -7.29 8.92
C ALA A 39 6.79 -6.90 9.25
N GLU A 40 7.02 -5.63 9.51
CA GLU A 40 8.34 -5.02 9.71
C GLU A 40 8.26 -3.92 10.78
N ASP A 41 9.38 -3.67 11.45
CA ASP A 41 9.53 -2.43 12.23
C ASP A 41 9.40 -1.22 11.29
N PRO A 42 8.54 -0.23 11.60
CA PRO A 42 8.24 0.88 10.69
C PRO A 42 9.42 1.78 10.36
N PHE A 43 10.46 1.84 11.20
CA PHE A 43 11.58 2.77 11.01
C PHE A 43 12.94 2.08 10.92
N LYS A 44 13.03 0.83 11.38
CA LYS A 44 14.23 -0.01 11.25
C LYS A 44 14.14 -1.02 10.11
N PHE A 45 12.94 -1.28 9.60
CA PHE A 45 12.66 -2.24 8.52
C PHE A 45 13.11 -3.68 8.84
N THR A 46 13.39 -3.98 10.11
CA THR A 46 13.68 -5.34 10.54
C THR A 46 12.39 -6.17 10.48
N PRO A 47 12.42 -7.38 9.91
CA PRO A 47 11.24 -8.24 9.83
C PRO A 47 10.63 -8.52 11.22
N SER A 48 9.31 -8.63 11.26
CA SER A 48 8.51 -8.93 12.45
C SER A 48 7.61 -10.15 12.20
N PRO A 49 8.19 -11.36 12.03
CA PRO A 49 7.42 -12.58 11.91
C PRO A 49 6.68 -12.86 13.22
N GLY A 50 5.52 -13.52 13.13
CA GLY A 50 4.71 -13.81 14.30
C GLY A 50 3.24 -14.03 13.97
N ARG A 51 2.44 -14.26 15.02
CA ARG A 51 1.01 -14.46 14.87
C ARG A 51 0.28 -13.13 14.89
N ILE A 52 -0.52 -12.88 13.88
CA ILE A 52 -1.43 -11.74 13.86
C ILE A 52 -2.57 -12.05 14.83
N THR A 53 -2.69 -11.29 15.91
CA THR A 53 -3.75 -11.50 16.92
C THR A 53 -5.04 -10.78 16.55
N ALA A 54 -4.95 -9.65 15.87
CA ALA A 54 -6.08 -8.93 15.31
C ALA A 54 -5.76 -8.43 13.89
N TRP A 55 -6.75 -8.55 13.01
CA TRP A 55 -6.69 -8.06 11.63
C TRP A 55 -8.01 -7.38 11.29
N HIS A 56 -7.98 -6.07 11.13
CA HIS A 56 -9.11 -5.28 10.66
C HIS A 56 -8.70 -4.51 9.42
N ALA A 57 -9.17 -4.98 8.26
CA ALA A 57 -8.92 -4.30 6.99
C ALA A 57 -9.82 -3.06 6.87
N PRO A 58 -9.29 -1.92 6.37
CA PRO A 58 -10.12 -0.75 6.09
C PRO A 58 -11.02 -1.01 4.87
N GLY A 59 -12.07 -0.21 4.73
CA GLY A 59 -13.03 -0.33 3.64
C GLY A 59 -13.55 1.02 3.16
N GLY A 60 -14.63 0.97 2.39
CA GLY A 60 -15.33 2.16 1.91
C GLY A 60 -14.98 2.59 0.47
N PRO A 61 -15.58 3.69 -0.01
CA PRO A 61 -15.48 4.09 -1.41
C PRO A 61 -14.04 4.38 -1.85
N GLY A 62 -13.60 3.67 -2.89
CA GLY A 62 -12.26 3.85 -3.46
C GLY A 62 -11.14 3.21 -2.65
N VAL A 63 -11.44 2.39 -1.64
CA VAL A 63 -10.46 1.61 -0.87
C VAL A 63 -10.51 0.15 -1.34
N ARG A 64 -9.34 -0.42 -1.64
CA ARG A 64 -9.16 -1.84 -1.99
C ARG A 64 -8.04 -2.42 -1.14
N VAL A 65 -8.27 -3.61 -0.60
CA VAL A 65 -7.27 -4.38 0.14
C VAL A 65 -7.07 -5.71 -0.57
N ASP A 66 -5.83 -5.98 -0.99
CA ASP A 66 -5.41 -7.30 -1.44
C ASP A 66 -4.57 -7.92 -0.33
N SER A 67 -5.04 -9.00 0.29
CA SER A 67 -4.33 -9.63 1.40
C SER A 67 -4.62 -11.12 1.49
N HIS A 68 -3.65 -11.86 2.03
CA HIS A 68 -3.80 -13.25 2.45
C HIS A 68 -3.84 -13.38 3.99
N ALA A 69 -3.65 -12.27 4.71
CA ALA A 69 -3.59 -12.24 6.15
C ALA A 69 -5.00 -12.19 6.76
N TYR A 70 -5.12 -12.75 7.96
CA TYR A 70 -6.34 -12.80 8.76
C TYR A 70 -5.96 -12.98 10.24
N ALA A 71 -6.90 -12.73 11.16
CA ALA A 71 -6.66 -12.96 12.58
C ALA A 71 -6.33 -14.44 12.84
N GLY A 72 -5.21 -14.69 13.50
CA GLY A 72 -4.66 -16.02 13.73
C GLY A 72 -3.62 -16.47 12.70
N TYR A 73 -3.48 -15.78 11.56
CA TYR A 73 -2.43 -16.07 10.57
C TYR A 73 -1.04 -15.91 11.20
N PHE A 74 -0.14 -16.84 10.90
CA PHE A 74 1.25 -16.78 11.33
C PHE A 74 2.12 -16.34 10.15
N VAL A 75 2.72 -15.15 10.26
CA VAL A 75 3.67 -14.62 9.28
C VAL A 75 4.98 -15.40 9.39
N PRO A 76 5.34 -16.20 8.37
CA PRO A 76 6.55 -17.01 8.42
C PRO A 76 7.81 -16.15 8.24
N PRO A 77 8.95 -16.50 8.87
CA PRO A 77 10.20 -15.75 8.74
C PRO A 77 10.95 -16.03 7.43
N HIS A 78 10.49 -16.99 6.62
CA HIS A 78 11.21 -17.49 5.44
C HIS A 78 10.73 -16.92 4.11
N TYR A 79 9.71 -16.07 4.12
CA TYR A 79 9.11 -15.47 2.91
C TYR A 79 9.11 -13.94 3.02
N ASP A 80 8.64 -13.27 1.96
CA ASP A 80 8.46 -11.81 1.95
C ASP A 80 7.57 -11.39 3.13
N SER A 81 7.92 -10.27 3.77
CA SER A 81 7.23 -9.71 4.94
C SER A 81 5.85 -9.13 4.60
N MET A 82 5.48 -8.99 3.32
CA MET A 82 4.23 -8.39 2.93
C MET A 82 3.03 -9.24 3.37
N ILE A 83 2.15 -8.60 4.13
CA ILE A 83 0.88 -9.18 4.61
C ILE A 83 -0.32 -8.62 3.86
N GLY A 84 -0.15 -7.53 3.11
CA GLY A 84 -1.17 -7.04 2.20
C GLY A 84 -0.75 -5.81 1.41
N LYS A 85 -1.61 -5.40 0.49
CA LYS A 85 -1.53 -4.14 -0.25
C LYS A 85 -2.78 -3.34 0.07
N LEU A 86 -2.59 -2.11 0.54
CA LEU A 86 -3.66 -1.14 0.70
C LEU A 86 -3.64 -0.18 -0.48
N ILE A 87 -4.72 -0.15 -1.25
CA ILE A 87 -4.82 0.65 -2.47
C ILE A 87 -5.98 1.63 -2.32
N CYS A 88 -5.70 2.91 -2.54
CA CYS A 88 -6.72 3.96 -2.55
C CYS A 88 -6.78 4.63 -3.92
N TYR A 89 -7.98 4.82 -4.43
CA TYR A 89 -8.30 5.54 -5.66
C TYR A 89 -9.02 6.84 -5.34
N GLY A 90 -8.81 7.88 -6.15
CA GLY A 90 -9.60 9.12 -6.13
C GLY A 90 -9.59 9.82 -7.48
N ASP A 91 -10.52 10.73 -7.72
CA ASP A 91 -10.61 11.54 -8.95
C ASP A 91 -9.42 12.50 -9.07
N SER A 92 -8.76 12.81 -7.95
CA SER A 92 -7.51 13.55 -7.89
C SER A 92 -6.48 12.85 -7.00
N ARG A 93 -5.21 13.22 -7.14
CA ARG A 93 -4.14 12.73 -6.27
C ARG A 93 -4.38 13.08 -4.81
N SER A 94 -4.84 14.31 -4.54
CA SER A 94 -5.17 14.75 -3.18
C SER A 94 -6.30 13.94 -2.56
N GLN A 95 -7.32 13.58 -3.34
CA GLN A 95 -8.41 12.71 -2.87
C GLN A 95 -7.91 11.28 -2.58
N ALA A 96 -7.06 10.73 -3.44
CA ALA A 96 -6.45 9.41 -3.20
C ALA A 96 -5.59 9.39 -1.92
N ILE A 97 -4.82 10.46 -1.66
CA ILE A 97 -4.05 10.62 -0.41
C ILE A 97 -5.00 10.73 0.79
N ALA A 98 -6.05 11.54 0.70
CA ALA A 98 -7.01 11.71 1.79
C ALA A 98 -7.67 10.38 2.17
N ARG A 99 -8.07 9.58 1.16
CA ARG A 99 -8.61 8.22 1.37
C ARG A 99 -7.56 7.29 1.99
N MET A 100 -6.30 7.34 1.52
CA MET A 100 -5.21 6.55 2.08
C MET A 100 -4.95 6.87 3.55
N ARG A 101 -5.01 8.15 3.95
CA ARG A 101 -4.88 8.57 5.36
C ARG A 101 -5.95 7.94 6.23
N ILE A 102 -7.21 8.00 5.81
CA ILE A 102 -8.35 7.41 6.52
C ILE A 102 -8.17 5.89 6.61
N ALA A 103 -7.93 5.23 5.48
CA ALA A 103 -7.78 3.78 5.42
C ALA A 103 -6.61 3.27 6.28
N LEU A 104 -5.47 3.95 6.25
CA LEU A 104 -4.33 3.63 7.14
C LEU A 104 -4.68 3.85 8.61
N SER A 105 -5.54 4.82 8.95
CA SER A 105 -5.95 5.09 10.33
C SER A 105 -6.91 4.04 10.90
N GLU A 106 -7.75 3.46 10.03
CA GLU A 106 -8.75 2.43 10.37
C GLU A 106 -8.18 1.00 10.32
N MET A 107 -7.04 0.80 9.66
CA MET A 107 -6.40 -0.51 9.58
C MET A 107 -5.81 -0.92 10.94
N VAL A 108 -6.19 -2.11 11.41
CA VAL A 108 -5.65 -2.70 12.65
C VAL A 108 -4.88 -3.97 12.32
N VAL A 109 -3.63 -4.02 12.79
CA VAL A 109 -2.76 -5.20 12.75
C VAL A 109 -2.09 -5.31 14.11
N GLU A 110 -2.38 -6.38 14.85
CA GLU A 110 -1.81 -6.63 16.19
C GLU A 110 -1.07 -7.96 16.24
N GLY A 111 -0.19 -8.12 17.24
CA GLY A 111 0.63 -9.32 17.45
C GLY A 111 1.99 -9.30 16.74
N ILE A 112 2.17 -8.37 15.80
CA ILE A 112 3.43 -8.10 15.08
C ILE A 112 3.59 -6.60 14.89
N LEU A 113 4.81 -6.15 14.55
CA LEU A 113 5.02 -4.79 14.04
C LEU A 113 4.61 -4.71 12.57
N SER A 114 4.22 -3.52 12.13
CA SER A 114 4.01 -3.24 10.71
C SER A 114 4.54 -1.87 10.32
N ASN A 115 4.77 -1.68 9.03
CA ASN A 115 5.17 -0.39 8.46
C ASN A 115 4.02 0.63 8.32
N ILE A 116 2.81 0.34 8.83
CA ILE A 116 1.66 1.26 8.80
C ILE A 116 1.98 2.64 9.41
N PRO A 117 2.67 2.75 10.57
CA PRO A 117 3.05 4.05 11.14
C PRO A 117 3.90 4.90 10.18
N LEU A 118 4.85 4.28 9.47
CA LEU A 118 5.65 4.99 8.47
C LEU A 118 4.78 5.50 7.31
N HIS A 119 3.87 4.67 6.79
CA HIS A 119 2.96 5.09 5.72
C HIS A 119 2.07 6.26 6.17
N ARG A 120 1.61 6.28 7.42
CA ARG A 120 0.85 7.41 7.98
C ARG A 120 1.66 8.71 7.97
N GLU A 121 2.93 8.67 8.40
CA GLU A 121 3.84 9.81 8.35
C GLU A 121 4.06 10.31 6.91
N LEU A 122 4.27 9.40 5.97
CA LEU A 122 4.49 9.74 4.55
C LEU A 122 3.26 10.40 3.92
N MET A 123 2.04 9.98 4.29
CA MET A 123 0.81 10.59 3.78
C MET A 123 0.54 11.99 4.35
N LEU A 124 1.29 12.43 5.36
CA LEU A 124 1.24 13.78 5.94
C LEU A 124 2.37 14.69 5.44
N ASP A 125 3.40 14.15 4.78
CA ASP A 125 4.52 14.95 4.29
C ASP A 125 4.12 15.81 3.09
N GLU A 126 4.24 17.12 3.23
CA GLU A 126 4.05 18.10 2.16
C GLU A 126 4.85 17.79 0.89
N LYS A 127 6.10 17.33 1.00
CA LYS A 127 6.94 16.95 -0.16
C LYS A 127 6.34 15.76 -0.91
N PHE A 128 5.83 14.77 -0.17
CA PHE A 128 5.12 13.65 -0.77
C PHE A 128 3.81 14.09 -1.40
N ILE A 129 3.05 14.98 -0.74
CA ILE A 129 1.78 15.53 -1.24
C ILE A 129 1.99 16.38 -2.51
N GLN A 130 3.11 17.08 -2.64
CA GLN A 130 3.47 17.86 -3.82
C GLN A 130 4.05 17.01 -4.97
N GLY A 131 4.40 15.74 -4.72
CA GLY A 131 4.96 14.84 -5.73
C GLY A 131 6.46 15.02 -5.99
N GLY A 132 7.16 15.79 -5.15
CA GLY A 132 8.59 16.11 -5.28
C GLY A 132 9.52 15.08 -4.61
N THR A 133 9.28 13.79 -4.80
CA THR A 133 10.07 12.72 -4.14
C THR A 133 11.06 12.08 -5.10
N SER A 134 12.36 12.17 -4.80
CA SER A 134 13.40 11.40 -5.49
C SER A 134 13.60 10.03 -4.85
N ILE A 135 14.38 9.14 -5.47
CA ILE A 135 14.68 7.81 -4.89
C ILE A 135 15.39 7.88 -3.52
N HIS A 136 16.07 8.99 -3.20
CA HIS A 136 16.74 9.22 -1.92
C HIS A 136 15.86 9.90 -0.87
N TYR A 137 14.59 10.15 -1.18
CA TYR A 137 13.69 10.90 -0.32
C TYR A 137 13.46 10.19 1.01
N LEU A 138 13.20 8.87 1.01
CA LEU A 138 12.91 8.12 2.22
C LEU A 138 14.11 8.08 3.18
N GLU A 139 15.32 7.86 2.65
CA GLU A 139 16.56 7.86 3.43
C GLU A 139 16.76 9.19 4.18
N LYS A 140 16.59 10.32 3.47
CA LYS A 140 16.67 11.66 4.07
C LYS A 140 15.59 11.89 5.12
N ARG A 141 14.38 11.37 4.90
CA ARG A 141 13.26 11.49 5.85
C ARG A 141 13.48 10.66 7.10
N LEU A 142 13.94 9.42 6.98
CA LEU A 142 14.24 8.56 8.12
C LEU A 142 15.35 9.16 8.99
N ALA A 143 16.40 9.69 8.37
CA ALA A 143 17.46 10.41 9.10
C ALA A 143 16.90 11.59 9.91
N ALA A 144 15.94 12.34 9.35
CA ALA A 144 15.28 13.45 10.05
C ALA A 144 14.33 12.98 11.17
N ILE A 145 13.63 11.86 11.00
CA ILE A 145 12.71 11.30 12.00
C ILE A 145 13.48 10.72 13.20
N LEU A 146 14.61 10.06 12.93
CA LEU A 146 15.44 9.40 13.95
C LEU A 146 16.45 10.34 14.62
N ALA A 147 16.60 11.58 14.13
CA ALA A 147 17.48 12.56 14.73
C ALA A 147 17.02 12.89 16.17
N PRO A 148 17.95 12.97 17.15
CA PRO A 148 17.60 13.30 18.52
C PRO A 148 16.97 14.69 18.57
N ARG A 149 15.79 14.79 19.19
CA ARG A 149 15.16 16.08 19.47
C ARG A 149 15.96 16.74 20.61
N SER A 150 16.62 17.84 20.30
CA SER A 150 17.29 18.73 21.27
C SER A 150 16.30 19.33 22.25
#